data_AF-A0A6H9V9W6-F1
#
_entry.id   AF-A0A6H9V9W6-F1
#
_cell.length_a   1.000
_cell.length_b   1.000
_cell.length_c   1.000
_cell.angle_alpha   90.00
_cell.angle_beta   90.00
_cell.angle_gamma   90.00
#
_symmetry.space_group_name_H-M   'P 1'
#
loop_
_entity.id
_entity.type
_entity.pdbx_description
1 polymer ?
#
loop_
_entity_poly.entity_id
_entity_poly.type
_entity_poly.pdbx_seq_one_letter_code
_entity_poly.pdbx_strand_id
1 'polypeptide(L)'
;MCGAAARPVGDQLHEPSDLEVAISVAQQLHDSDQILSLREALRLLLRALDAEPASSVPANGTGDRCPAAHPDDPSPCNGPAVVTVLDATNAGADGCEHHGARLLASLEGGRVYGLPDAPDGAAVRVFQTADTTRPFAWVDAPRTKPSQRSHAENRHGGEHA
;
A
#
# COMPACT_ATOMS: atom_id res chain seq x y z
N MET A 1 39.26 67.34 6.85
CA MET A 1 38.51 66.33 7.62
C MET A 1 38.02 65.28 6.64
N CYS A 2 38.67 64.11 6.58
CA CYS A 2 38.27 62.99 5.72
C CYS A 2 37.78 61.85 6.62
N GLY A 3 36.52 61.43 6.44
CA GLY A 3 35.90 60.33 7.17
C GLY A 3 36.01 59.03 6.37
N ALA A 4 36.75 58.06 6.90
CA ALA A 4 36.78 56.69 6.40
C ALA A 4 35.65 55.89 7.07
N ALA A 5 34.64 55.47 6.30
CA ALA A 5 33.61 54.56 6.77
C ALA A 5 34.07 53.11 6.53
N ALA A 6 34.50 52.44 7.60
CA ALA A 6 34.75 51.01 7.60
C ALA A 6 33.41 50.25 7.53
N ARG A 7 33.25 49.36 6.55
CA ARG A 7 32.17 48.37 6.55
C ARG A 7 32.68 47.13 7.30
N PRO A 8 31.97 46.58 8.28
CA PRO A 8 32.33 45.29 8.86
C PRO A 8 31.95 44.18 7.88
N VAL A 9 32.94 43.51 7.31
CA VAL A 9 32.78 42.18 6.72
C VAL A 9 32.86 41.19 7.87
N GLY A 10 31.69 40.90 8.45
CA GLY A 10 31.51 39.76 9.34
C GLY A 10 30.97 38.60 8.53
N ASP A 11 31.80 37.99 7.70
CA ASP A 11 31.51 36.67 7.12
C ASP A 11 31.79 35.66 8.24
N GLN A 12 30.79 35.44 9.09
CA GLN A 12 30.85 34.38 10.08
C GLN A 12 30.80 33.07 9.33
N LEU A 13 31.95 32.40 9.23
CA LEU A 13 32.01 30.99 8.89
C LEU A 13 31.16 30.25 9.92
N HIS A 14 29.92 29.96 9.54
CA HIS A 14 29.01 29.16 10.33
C HIS A 14 29.62 27.77 10.40
N GLU A 15 30.19 27.44 11.55
CA GLU A 15 30.68 26.08 11.80
C GLU A 15 29.45 25.18 11.85
N PRO A 16 29.30 24.22 10.92
CA PRO A 16 28.13 23.38 10.88
C PRO A 16 28.07 22.58 12.17
N SER A 17 26.90 22.55 12.78
CA SER A 17 26.69 21.73 13.97
C SER A 17 26.90 20.25 13.65
N ASP A 18 27.30 19.46 14.64
CA ASP A 18 27.43 17.99 14.51
C ASP A 18 26.15 17.34 13.93
N LEU A 19 24.98 17.94 14.21
CA LEU A 19 23.70 17.51 13.66
C LEU A 19 23.57 17.79 12.16
N GLU A 20 24.01 18.96 11.68
CA GLU A 20 24.01 19.29 10.25
C GLU A 20 25.00 18.43 9.47
N VAL A 21 26.15 18.12 10.08
CA VAL A 21 27.10 17.16 9.52
C VAL A 21 26.46 15.77 9.41
N ALA A 22 25.78 15.30 10.47
CA ALA A 22 25.10 14.01 10.46
C ALA A 22 23.98 13.93 9.40
N ILE A 23 23.19 15.01 9.25
CA ILE A 23 22.12 15.10 8.24
C ILE A 23 22.71 15.06 6.82
N SER A 24 23.78 15.82 6.57
CA SER A 24 24.45 15.87 5.27
C SER A 24 25.05 14.51 4.86
N VAL A 25 25.70 13.81 5.80
CA VAL A 25 26.22 12.46 5.56
C VAL A 25 25.08 11.46 5.27
N ALA A 26 23.97 11.54 6.00
CA ALA A 26 22.82 10.66 5.77
C ALA A 26 22.18 10.89 4.38
N GLN A 27 22.08 12.15 3.95
CA GLN A 27 21.59 12.51 2.61
C GLN A 27 22.54 12.05 1.51
N GLN A 28 23.86 12.20 1.71
CA GLN A 28 24.87 11.75 0.75
C GLN A 28 24.93 10.22 0.59
N LEU A 29 24.65 9.47 1.67
CA LEU A 29 24.47 8.02 1.61
C LEU A 29 23.15 7.62 0.93
N HIS A 30 22.12 8.47 1.00
CA HIS A 30 20.84 8.25 0.33
C HIS A 30 20.91 8.51 -1.18
N ASP A 31 21.68 9.52 -1.60
CA ASP A 31 21.86 9.91 -3.00
C ASP A 31 22.86 9.02 -3.75
N SER A 32 23.66 8.22 -3.03
CA SER A 32 24.54 7.25 -3.65
C SER A 32 23.76 5.97 -3.99
N ASP A 33 23.86 5.48 -5.23
CA ASP A 33 23.35 4.17 -5.72
C ASP A 33 23.74 2.94 -4.84
N GLN A 34 24.53 3.19 -3.79
CA GLN A 34 24.87 2.25 -2.72
C GLN A 34 23.65 1.74 -1.94
N ILE A 35 22.49 2.41 -1.91
CA ILE A 35 21.30 1.85 -1.25
C ILE A 35 20.84 0.54 -1.91
N LEU A 36 20.91 0.47 -3.25
CA LEU A 36 20.55 -0.76 -3.97
C LEU A 36 21.60 -1.85 -3.74
N SER A 37 22.89 -1.50 -3.75
CA SER A 37 23.97 -2.44 -3.44
C SER A 37 23.96 -2.93 -1.99
N LEU A 38 23.60 -2.07 -1.04
CA LEU A 38 23.48 -2.40 0.38
C LEU A 38 22.28 -3.31 0.61
N ARG A 39 21.14 -3.03 -0.04
CA ARG A 39 19.95 -3.88 0.04
C ARG A 39 20.21 -5.27 -0.52
N GLU A 40 20.99 -5.39 -1.59
CA GLU A 40 21.33 -6.68 -2.18
C GLU A 40 22.39 -7.44 -1.36
N ALA A 41 23.40 -6.74 -0.84
CA ALA A 41 24.36 -7.32 0.10
C ALA A 41 23.66 -7.82 1.39
N LEU A 42 22.70 -7.07 1.91
CA LEU A 42 21.91 -7.45 3.07
C LEU A 42 21.03 -8.69 2.76
N ARG A 43 20.39 -8.75 1.59
CA ARG A 43 19.66 -9.94 1.14
C ARG A 43 20.53 -11.19 1.09
N LEU A 44 21.73 -11.09 0.50
CA LEU A 44 22.66 -12.22 0.39
C LEU A 44 23.14 -12.69 1.77
N LEU A 45 23.40 -11.76 2.68
CA LEU A 45 23.88 -12.07 4.03
C LEU A 45 22.77 -12.72 4.89
N LEU A 46 21.53 -12.25 4.78
CA LEU A 46 20.37 -12.84 5.44
C LEU A 46 20.08 -14.27 4.94
N ARG A 47 20.18 -14.49 3.62
CA ARG A 47 20.05 -15.82 3.01
C ARG A 47 21.14 -16.79 3.47
N ALA A 48 22.37 -16.31 3.66
CA ALA A 48 23.48 -17.14 4.14
C ALA A 48 23.35 -17.53 5.62
N LEU A 49 22.65 -16.71 6.41
CA LEU A 49 22.38 -16.98 7.83
C LEU A 49 21.12 -17.83 8.05
N ASP A 50 20.42 -18.23 6.97
CA ASP A 50 19.07 -18.83 7.01
C ASP A 50 18.06 -17.99 7.82
N ALA A 51 18.41 -16.72 8.03
CA ALA A 51 17.59 -15.70 8.62
C ALA A 51 16.90 -14.96 7.48
N GLU A 52 16.10 -15.69 6.69
CA GLU A 52 15.04 -15.03 5.94
C GLU A 52 14.28 -14.20 6.98
N PRO A 53 14.13 -12.87 6.82
CA PRO A 53 13.11 -12.20 7.58
C PRO A 53 11.86 -12.95 7.16
N ALA A 54 11.31 -13.77 8.07
CA ALA A 54 9.93 -14.15 7.94
C ALA A 54 9.25 -12.81 7.74
N SER A 55 8.84 -12.53 6.50
CA SER A 55 7.75 -11.62 6.26
C SER A 55 6.75 -12.10 7.28
N SER A 56 6.57 -11.30 8.32
CA SER A 56 5.53 -11.56 9.30
C SER A 56 4.27 -11.34 8.50
N VAL A 57 3.89 -12.33 7.70
CA VAL A 57 2.52 -12.61 7.40
C VAL A 57 1.99 -12.86 8.79
N PRO A 58 1.20 -11.94 9.39
CA PRO A 58 0.38 -12.39 10.48
C PRO A 58 -0.47 -13.49 9.85
N ALA A 59 -0.16 -14.73 10.18
CA ALA A 59 -1.08 -15.82 10.05
C ALA A 59 -2.24 -15.52 11.01
N ASN A 60 -3.06 -14.51 10.69
CA ASN A 60 -4.21 -14.17 11.51
C ASN A 60 -5.38 -15.04 11.07
N GLY A 61 -5.19 -16.34 11.28
CA GLY A 61 -6.25 -17.33 11.40
C GLY A 61 -6.71 -17.49 12.85
N THR A 62 -6.32 -16.59 13.76
CA THR A 62 -6.60 -16.68 15.20
C THR A 62 -7.08 -15.35 15.78
N GLY A 63 -8.24 -14.89 15.33
CA GLY A 63 -9.09 -13.99 16.12
C GLY A 63 -9.23 -12.54 15.68
N ASP A 64 -8.29 -11.97 14.92
CA ASP A 64 -8.48 -10.60 14.42
C ASP A 64 -9.17 -10.57 13.05
N ARG A 65 -9.93 -9.50 12.82
CA ARG A 65 -10.62 -9.23 11.55
C ARG A 65 -9.60 -9.08 10.42
N CYS A 66 -9.95 -9.56 9.22
CA CYS A 66 -9.12 -9.35 8.03
C CYS A 66 -8.90 -7.85 7.78
N PRO A 67 -7.67 -7.38 7.51
CA PRO A 67 -7.40 -5.96 7.30
C PRO A 67 -8.20 -5.36 6.13
N ALA A 68 -8.43 -6.13 5.06
CA ALA A 68 -9.30 -5.74 3.95
C ALA A 68 -10.81 -5.83 4.25
N ALA A 69 -11.23 -6.39 5.38
CA ALA A 69 -12.65 -6.48 5.71
C ALA A 69 -13.17 -5.15 6.24
N HIS A 70 -14.27 -4.65 5.68
CA HIS A 70 -14.95 -3.49 6.23
C HIS A 70 -15.42 -3.78 7.68
N PRO A 71 -15.40 -2.80 8.60
CA PRO A 71 -15.86 -3.01 9.98
C PRO A 71 -17.28 -3.59 10.07
N ASP A 72 -18.18 -3.12 9.21
CA ASP A 72 -19.58 -3.57 9.15
C ASP A 72 -19.79 -4.88 8.38
N ASP A 73 -18.75 -5.47 7.79
CA ASP A 73 -18.89 -6.71 7.04
C ASP A 73 -18.88 -7.94 7.98
N PRO A 74 -20.00 -8.62 8.27
CA PRO A 74 -19.99 -9.74 9.20
C PRO A 74 -19.35 -11.02 8.64
N SER A 75 -19.03 -11.06 7.34
CA SER A 75 -18.59 -12.29 6.69
C SER A 75 -17.22 -12.76 7.19
N PRO A 76 -17.03 -14.09 7.39
CA PRO A 76 -15.76 -14.66 7.77
C PRO A 76 -14.77 -14.62 6.61
N CYS A 77 -13.47 -14.70 6.93
CA CYS A 77 -12.42 -14.88 5.93
C CYS A 77 -12.58 -16.26 5.25
N ASN A 78 -12.18 -16.37 3.98
CA ASN A 78 -12.13 -17.64 3.26
C ASN A 78 -10.71 -18.23 3.15
N GLY A 79 -9.73 -17.63 3.82
CA GLY A 79 -8.33 -18.01 3.73
C GLY A 79 -7.39 -16.95 4.27
N PRO A 80 -6.07 -17.15 4.11
CA PRO A 80 -5.06 -16.16 4.49
C PRO A 80 -5.12 -14.93 3.58
N ALA A 81 -4.41 -13.86 3.97
CA ALA A 81 -4.18 -12.74 3.07
C ALA A 81 -3.31 -13.18 1.89
N VAL A 82 -3.76 -12.89 0.67
CA VAL A 82 -3.09 -13.26 -0.59
C VAL A 82 -3.07 -12.13 -1.61
N VAL A 83 -3.76 -11.02 -1.33
CA VAL A 83 -3.77 -9.83 -2.19
C VAL A 83 -3.61 -8.55 -1.38
N THR A 84 -3.08 -7.52 -2.02
CA THR A 84 -3.16 -6.12 -1.55
C THR A 84 -4.13 -5.37 -2.47
N VAL A 85 -5.12 -4.71 -1.89
CA VAL A 85 -6.03 -3.81 -2.63
C VAL A 85 -5.63 -2.38 -2.34
N LEU A 86 -5.44 -1.57 -3.40
CA LEU A 86 -5.10 -0.15 -3.33
C LEU A 86 -6.26 0.70 -3.83
N ASP A 87 -6.47 1.85 -3.20
CA ASP A 87 -7.35 2.90 -3.71
C ASP A 87 -6.68 3.81 -4.75
N ALA A 88 -7.42 4.82 -5.22
CA ALA A 88 -6.93 5.80 -6.19
C ALA A 88 -5.72 6.61 -5.69
N THR A 89 -5.54 6.75 -4.37
CA THR A 89 -4.44 7.48 -3.72
C THR A 89 -3.27 6.58 -3.30
N ASN A 90 -3.33 5.28 -3.62
CA ASN A 90 -2.38 4.25 -3.20
C ASN A 90 -2.41 3.90 -1.71
N ALA A 91 -3.47 4.26 -0.97
CA ALA A 91 -3.71 3.66 0.34
C ALA A 91 -4.25 2.24 0.13
N GLY A 92 -3.84 1.28 0.96
CA GLY A 92 -4.20 -0.12 0.73
C GLY A 92 -4.26 -0.99 1.96
N ALA A 93 -4.86 -2.16 1.76
CA ALA A 93 -5.01 -3.19 2.77
C ALA A 93 -4.77 -4.59 2.17
N ASP A 94 -4.08 -5.42 2.94
CA ASP A 94 -3.92 -6.83 2.61
C ASP A 94 -5.18 -7.63 3.00
N GLY A 95 -5.55 -8.58 2.15
CA GLY A 95 -6.81 -9.29 2.27
C GLY A 95 -6.77 -10.71 1.73
N CYS A 96 -7.66 -11.54 2.27
CA CYS A 96 -8.01 -12.81 1.63
C CYS A 96 -8.76 -12.56 0.31
N GLU A 97 -8.92 -13.58 -0.53
CA GLU A 97 -9.61 -13.39 -1.82
C GLU A 97 -11.04 -12.86 -1.63
N HIS A 98 -11.74 -13.31 -0.59
CA HIS A 98 -13.11 -12.89 -0.30
C HIS A 98 -13.21 -11.41 0.09
N HIS A 99 -12.49 -10.97 1.13
CA HIS A 99 -12.54 -9.57 1.57
C HIS A 99 -11.83 -8.63 0.61
N GLY A 100 -10.77 -9.08 -0.07
CA GLY A 100 -10.12 -8.33 -1.15
C GLY A 100 -11.10 -8.02 -2.29
N ALA A 101 -11.92 -8.97 -2.71
CA ALA A 101 -12.91 -8.74 -3.77
C ALA A 101 -14.01 -7.77 -3.34
N ARG A 102 -14.52 -7.87 -2.10
CA ARG A 102 -15.56 -6.97 -1.59
C ARG A 102 -15.05 -5.55 -1.36
N LEU A 103 -13.80 -5.40 -0.89
CA LEU A 103 -13.13 -4.12 -0.78
C LEU A 103 -12.95 -3.49 -2.16
N LEU A 104 -12.37 -4.23 -3.11
CA LEU A 104 -12.15 -3.76 -4.48
C LEU A 104 -13.47 -3.32 -5.15
N ALA A 105 -14.54 -4.09 -5.02
CA ALA A 105 -15.86 -3.75 -5.56
C ALA A 105 -16.47 -2.49 -4.94
N SER A 106 -15.98 -2.03 -3.79
CA SER A 106 -16.49 -0.86 -3.07
C SER A 106 -15.63 0.40 -3.27
N LEU A 107 -14.51 0.29 -4.02
CA LEU A 107 -13.59 1.39 -4.29
C LEU A 107 -13.76 1.91 -5.72
N GLU A 108 -13.81 3.23 -5.86
CA GLU A 108 -13.69 3.88 -7.17
C GLU A 108 -12.19 3.94 -7.56
N GLY A 109 -11.86 3.46 -8.76
CA GLY A 109 -10.46 3.43 -9.25
C GLY A 109 -9.53 2.47 -8.48
N GLY A 110 -10.09 1.49 -7.78
CA GLY A 110 -9.32 0.50 -7.02
C GLY A 110 -8.45 -0.40 -7.90
N ARG A 111 -7.32 -0.87 -7.35
CA ARG A 111 -6.40 -1.82 -7.99
C ARG A 111 -6.11 -2.97 -7.04
N VAL A 112 -5.79 -4.14 -7.60
CA VAL A 112 -5.44 -5.33 -6.82
C VAL A 112 -4.12 -5.93 -7.31
N TYR A 113 -3.29 -6.35 -6.37
CA TYR A 113 -2.01 -7.00 -6.60
C TYR A 113 -1.94 -8.29 -5.78
N GLY A 114 -1.28 -9.32 -6.30
CA GLY A 114 -1.00 -10.54 -5.55
C GLY A 114 0.15 -10.30 -4.60
N LEU A 115 0.08 -10.87 -3.39
CA LEU A 115 1.23 -10.90 -2.48
C LEU A 115 2.33 -11.83 -3.05
N PRO A 116 3.61 -11.64 -2.67
CA PRO A 116 4.73 -12.42 -3.23
C PRO A 116 4.58 -13.94 -3.11
N ASP A 117 3.99 -14.42 -2.00
CA ASP A 117 3.79 -15.85 -1.72
C ASP A 117 2.35 -16.32 -2.03
N ALA A 118 1.56 -15.47 -2.70
CA ALA A 118 0.19 -15.80 -3.04
C ALA A 118 0.12 -16.88 -4.14
N PRO A 119 -0.90 -17.74 -4.14
CA PRO A 119 -1.14 -18.65 -5.25
C PRO A 119 -1.28 -17.89 -6.58
N ASP A 120 -0.72 -18.43 -7.65
CA ASP A 120 -0.79 -17.84 -8.99
C ASP A 120 -2.22 -17.44 -9.36
N GLY A 121 -2.35 -16.24 -9.92
CA GLY A 121 -3.64 -15.70 -10.34
C GLY A 121 -4.58 -15.27 -9.21
N ALA A 122 -4.14 -15.20 -7.94
CA ALA A 122 -4.96 -14.70 -6.83
C ALA A 122 -5.57 -13.31 -7.13
N ALA A 123 -4.75 -12.37 -7.60
CA ALA A 123 -5.22 -11.04 -7.99
C ALA A 123 -6.26 -11.07 -9.13
N VAL A 124 -6.09 -11.97 -10.11
CA VAL A 124 -7.02 -12.14 -11.23
C VAL A 124 -8.36 -12.68 -10.75
N ARG A 125 -8.35 -13.71 -9.87
CA ARG A 125 -9.58 -14.24 -9.26
C ARG A 125 -10.31 -13.16 -8.48
N VAL A 126 -9.60 -12.40 -7.64
CA VAL A 126 -10.16 -11.29 -6.88
C VAL A 126 -10.77 -10.23 -7.79
N PHE A 127 -10.07 -9.84 -8.85
CA PHE A 127 -10.58 -8.86 -9.82
C PHE A 127 -11.86 -9.35 -10.50
N GLN A 128 -11.90 -10.60 -10.95
CA GLN A 128 -13.08 -11.21 -11.58
C GLN A 128 -14.25 -11.34 -10.60
N THR A 129 -13.97 -11.72 -9.34
CA THR A 129 -14.99 -11.78 -8.29
C THR A 129 -15.53 -10.39 -7.98
N ALA A 130 -14.68 -9.37 -7.89
CA ALA A 130 -15.09 -7.99 -7.63
C ALA A 130 -16.03 -7.45 -8.73
N ASP A 131 -15.77 -7.79 -10.00
CA ASP A 131 -16.59 -7.35 -11.14
C ASP A 131 -18.07 -7.81 -11.04
N THR A 132 -18.30 -8.96 -10.43
CA THR A 132 -19.65 -9.50 -10.18
C THR A 132 -20.18 -9.19 -8.77
N THR A 133 -19.31 -8.72 -7.88
CA THR A 133 -19.66 -8.33 -6.52
C THR A 133 -20.27 -6.94 -6.52
N ARG A 134 -21.35 -6.75 -5.75
CA ARG A 134 -21.97 -5.44 -5.59
C ARG A 134 -21.16 -4.59 -4.60
N PRO A 135 -21.02 -3.27 -4.82
CA PRO A 135 -20.43 -2.36 -3.85
C PRO A 135 -21.16 -2.44 -2.50
N PHE A 136 -20.42 -2.33 -1.39
CA PHE A 136 -20.96 -2.35 -0.03
C PHE A 136 -21.89 -3.55 0.22
N ALA A 137 -21.47 -4.75 -0.17
CA ALA A 137 -22.29 -5.96 -0.13
C ALA A 137 -22.78 -6.37 1.27
N TRP A 138 -22.29 -5.73 2.34
CA TRP A 138 -22.76 -5.89 3.72
C TRP A 138 -23.93 -4.95 4.09
N VAL A 139 -24.25 -3.96 3.25
CA VAL A 139 -25.39 -3.05 3.43
C VAL A 139 -26.62 -3.62 2.76
N ASP A 140 -27.70 -3.76 3.53
CA ASP A 140 -29.02 -4.10 3.01
C ASP A 140 -29.84 -2.84 2.74
N ALA A 141 -29.63 -2.24 1.57
CA ALA A 141 -30.34 -1.03 1.12
C ALA A 141 -30.90 -1.20 -0.30
N PRO A 142 -32.00 -0.51 -0.65
CA PRO A 142 -32.53 -0.50 -2.01
C PRO A 142 -31.47 -0.07 -3.04
N ARG A 143 -31.36 -0.85 -4.13
CA ARG A 143 -30.35 -0.68 -5.20
C ARG A 143 -30.99 -0.11 -6.47
N THR A 144 -31.22 1.19 -6.47
CA THR A 144 -31.90 1.89 -7.57
C THR A 144 -30.95 2.66 -8.49
N LYS A 145 -29.69 2.88 -8.06
CA LYS A 145 -28.68 3.63 -8.81
C LYS A 145 -27.59 2.72 -9.38
N PRO A 146 -26.94 3.07 -10.50
CA PRO A 146 -25.82 2.31 -11.05
C PRO A 146 -24.66 2.09 -10.07
N SER A 147 -24.36 3.08 -9.23
CA SER A 147 -23.29 2.98 -8.20
C SER A 147 -23.58 1.97 -7.08
N GLN A 148 -24.79 1.40 -7.04
CA GLN A 148 -25.20 0.39 -6.06
C GLN A 148 -25.22 -1.03 -6.67
N ARG A 149 -24.92 -1.14 -7.96
CA ARG A 149 -24.90 -2.38 -8.74
C ARG A 149 -23.46 -2.80 -9.02
N SER A 150 -23.24 -4.08 -9.27
CA SER A 150 -21.93 -4.54 -9.73
C SER A 150 -21.62 -4.01 -11.13
N HIS A 151 -20.35 -4.02 -11.51
CA HIS A 151 -19.94 -3.63 -12.86
C HIS A 151 -20.58 -4.54 -13.92
N ALA A 152 -20.64 -5.85 -13.65
CA ALA A 152 -21.36 -6.80 -14.50
C ALA A 152 -22.83 -6.42 -14.67
N GLU A 153 -23.57 -6.11 -13.60
CA GLU A 153 -24.97 -5.69 -13.68
C GLU A 153 -25.16 -4.41 -14.50
N ASN A 154 -24.25 -3.44 -14.33
CA ASN A 154 -24.31 -2.18 -15.08
C ASN A 154 -24.09 -2.37 -16.58
N ARG A 155 -23.21 -3.30 -16.99
CA ARG A 155 -23.01 -3.62 -18.41
C ARG A 155 -24.27 -4.19 -19.06
N HIS A 156 -24.94 -5.15 -18.41
CA HIS A 156 -26.19 -5.73 -18.93
C HIS A 156 -27.36 -4.73 -18.90
N GLY A 157 -27.40 -3.84 -17.90
CA GLY A 157 -28.46 -2.83 -17.79
C GLY A 157 -28.40 -1.73 -18.85
N GLY A 158 -27.23 -1.46 -19.43
CA GLY A 158 -27.04 -0.48 -20.49
C GLY A 158 -27.54 -0.92 -21.87
N GLU A 159 -27.80 -2.22 -22.07
CA GLU A 159 -28.28 -2.76 -23.35
C GLU A 159 -29.80 -2.61 -23.54
N HIS A 160 -30.51 -2.13 -22.51
CA HIS A 160 -31.96 -1.95 -22.51
C HIS A 160 -32.42 -0.48 -22.35
N ALA A 161 -31.50 0.47 -22.36
CA ALA A 161 -31.77 1.91 -22.27
C ALA A 161 -31.60 2.59 -23.63
#